data_AF-A0AAV8GB76-F1
#
_entry.id   AF-A0AAV8GB76-F1
#
_cell.length_a   1.000
_cell.length_b   1.000
_cell.length_c   1.000
_cell.angle_alpha   90.00
_cell.angle_beta   90.00
_cell.angle_gamma   90.00
#
_symmetry.space_group_name_H-M   'P 1'
#
loop_
_entity.id
_entity.type
_entity.pdbx_description
1 polymer ?
#
loop_
_entity_poly.entity_id
_entity_poly.type
_entity_poly.pdbx_seq_one_letter_code
_entity_poly.pdbx_strand_id
1 'polypeptide(L)'
;MWRRASGLARNRWGIRRLSSVLRRHVFDEGDWSYASEWWDPSSEGHTVFSKLSSHGNGIVSVAAYPASTPSVGQWLMTEKWLQHRYAGMYRELNQKDCQFKVLGYQWRVLKFNDDTHQSAVKVMAACRPSDPGSLILMQQSHCLAVPYVKSMVSVGLTALATSSFDLIHAVIGKKSMNILCIGHGGGTIPLFLASKIKGSNVHVVEIPSCSRSLSSSNGLPFL
;
A
#
# COMPACT_ATOMS: atom_id res chain seq x y z
N MET A 1 26.50 48.21 41.08
CA MET A 1 27.48 47.23 41.60
C MET A 1 27.42 45.97 40.75
N TRP A 2 28.59 45.50 40.34
CA TRP A 2 28.83 44.31 39.52
C TRP A 2 28.41 43.05 40.31
N ARG A 3 28.03 41.90 39.74
CA ARG A 3 28.84 41.04 38.87
C ARG A 3 27.99 40.02 38.10
N ARG A 4 28.46 39.72 36.89
CA ARG A 4 28.21 38.48 36.13
C ARG A 4 28.72 37.26 36.92
N ALA A 5 27.94 36.19 36.91
CA ALA A 5 28.46 34.82 37.00
C ALA A 5 27.97 34.07 35.76
N SER A 6 28.90 33.90 34.83
CA SER A 6 28.83 33.06 33.66
C SER A 6 28.94 31.58 34.04
N GLY A 7 28.16 30.73 33.37
CA GLY A 7 28.45 29.31 33.22
C GLY A 7 27.46 28.39 33.88
N LEU A 8 26.49 27.91 33.11
CA LEU A 8 25.99 26.53 33.15
C LEU A 8 25.26 26.27 31.83
N ALA A 9 25.90 25.47 30.98
CA ALA A 9 25.33 24.93 29.76
C ALA A 9 24.01 24.24 30.10
N ARG A 10 22.90 24.71 29.51
CA ARG A 10 21.60 24.06 29.65
C ARG A 10 20.94 23.99 28.28
N ASN A 11 21.26 22.91 27.60
CA ASN A 11 20.49 22.21 26.56
C ASN A 11 19.54 23.10 25.74
N ARG A 12 20.05 23.60 24.61
CA ARG A 12 19.21 23.88 23.44
C ARG A 12 18.70 22.55 22.88
N TRP A 13 17.78 21.90 23.58
CA TRP A 13 16.83 21.02 22.92
C TRP A 13 15.92 21.93 22.12
N GLY A 14 16.33 22.16 20.87
CA GLY A 14 15.46 22.72 19.86
C GLY A 14 14.24 21.83 19.81
N ILE A 15 13.14 22.29 20.39
CA ILE A 15 11.81 21.83 20.05
C ILE A 15 11.67 22.15 18.58
N ARG A 16 12.12 21.23 17.72
CA ARG A 16 11.77 21.25 16.31
C ARG A 16 10.26 21.10 16.35
N ARG A 17 9.55 22.20 16.12
CA ARG A 17 8.14 22.16 15.73
C ARG A 17 8.09 21.21 14.53
N LEU A 18 7.71 19.97 14.77
CA LEU A 18 7.29 19.01 13.74
C LEU A 18 5.92 19.47 13.26
N SER A 19 5.87 20.65 12.62
CA SER A 19 4.72 21.02 11.82
C SER A 19 4.70 20.05 10.64
N SER A 20 3.59 19.34 10.46
CA SER A 20 3.33 18.42 9.34
C SER A 20 3.32 19.11 7.98
N VAL A 21 3.55 20.43 7.92
CA VAL A 21 3.79 21.17 6.67
C VAL A 21 5.22 20.91 6.19
N LEU A 22 5.57 19.64 5.97
CA LEU A 22 6.69 19.31 5.11
C LEU A 22 6.29 19.68 3.68
N ARG A 23 7.11 20.52 3.04
CA ARG A 23 6.96 20.92 1.63
C ARG A 23 6.61 19.70 0.78
N ARG A 24 5.55 19.85 -0.03
CA ARG A 24 4.96 18.89 -0.99
C ARG A 24 5.94 18.38 -2.06
N HIS A 25 6.98 17.66 -1.68
CA HIS A 25 7.96 17.10 -2.62
C HIS A 25 8.16 15.59 -2.46
N VAL A 26 7.23 14.91 -1.79
CA VAL A 26 7.06 13.46 -1.91
C VAL A 26 5.79 13.25 -2.72
N PHE A 27 5.92 12.65 -3.89
CA PHE A 27 4.80 12.24 -4.71
C PHE A 27 4.10 11.08 -3.99
N ASP A 28 3.10 11.39 -3.18
CA ASP A 28 2.27 10.41 -2.49
C ASP A 28 1.02 10.16 -3.34
N GLU A 29 1.05 9.08 -4.11
CA GLU A 29 -0.08 8.64 -4.94
C GLU A 29 -1.32 8.27 -4.11
N GLY A 30 -1.17 8.06 -2.79
CA GLY A 30 -2.29 7.88 -1.86
C GLY A 30 -2.73 9.20 -1.18
N ASP A 31 -2.27 10.36 -1.62
CA ASP A 31 -2.72 11.65 -1.06
C ASP A 31 -4.19 11.92 -1.39
N TRP A 32 -4.85 12.68 -0.50
CA TRP A 32 -6.24 13.07 -0.69
C TRP A 32 -6.44 13.98 -1.91
N SER A 33 -5.38 14.59 -2.44
CA SER A 33 -5.42 15.28 -3.74
C SER A 33 -5.87 14.38 -4.89
N TYR A 34 -5.70 13.06 -4.77
CA TYR A 34 -6.16 12.06 -5.74
C TYR A 34 -7.52 11.44 -5.38
N ALA A 35 -8.21 11.94 -4.34
CA ALA A 35 -9.47 11.37 -3.88
C ALA A 35 -10.56 11.35 -4.97
N SER A 36 -10.54 12.29 -5.92
CA SER A 36 -11.48 12.27 -7.05
C SER A 36 -11.37 11.01 -7.92
N GLU A 37 -10.25 10.29 -7.89
CA GLU A 37 -10.05 9.07 -8.67
C GLU A 37 -10.66 7.82 -8.05
N TRP A 38 -11.05 7.85 -6.76
CA TRP A 38 -11.50 6.64 -6.05
C TRP A 38 -12.56 6.88 -4.97
N TRP A 39 -12.84 8.13 -4.62
CA TRP A 39 -13.82 8.51 -3.60
C TRP A 39 -15.06 9.19 -4.18
N ASP A 40 -14.93 9.86 -5.32
CA ASP A 40 -16.00 10.69 -5.90
C ASP A 40 -17.09 9.84 -6.57
N PRO A 41 -18.37 9.96 -6.20
CA PRO A 41 -19.47 9.25 -6.84
C PRO A 41 -19.62 9.54 -8.35
N SER A 42 -19.12 10.67 -8.82
CA SER A 42 -19.15 11.05 -10.25
C SER A 42 -18.08 10.35 -11.09
N SER A 43 -17.12 9.68 -10.46
CA SER A 43 -16.07 8.96 -11.18
C SER A 43 -16.62 7.70 -11.84
N GLU A 44 -16.17 7.41 -13.08
CA GLU A 44 -16.62 6.31 -13.95
C GLU A 44 -16.18 4.92 -13.43
N GLY A 45 -16.52 4.62 -12.18
CA GLY A 45 -16.27 3.34 -11.55
C GLY A 45 -17.17 2.26 -12.11
N HIS A 46 -16.61 1.07 -12.33
CA HIS A 46 -17.40 -0.12 -12.65
C HIS A 46 -17.11 -1.26 -11.69
N THR A 47 -18.14 -2.02 -11.35
CA THR A 47 -18.01 -3.16 -10.43
C THR A 47 -17.32 -4.32 -11.13
N VAL A 48 -16.17 -4.75 -10.59
CA VAL A 48 -15.39 -5.90 -11.11
C VAL A 48 -15.59 -7.16 -10.28
N PHE A 49 -16.13 -7.02 -9.08
CA PHE A 49 -16.49 -8.13 -8.23
C PHE A 49 -17.69 -7.73 -7.36
N SER A 50 -18.63 -8.65 -7.16
CA SER A 50 -19.77 -8.46 -6.26
C SER A 50 -20.21 -9.79 -5.70
N LYS A 51 -20.49 -9.84 -4.40
CA LYS A 51 -21.05 -11.01 -3.74
C LYS A 51 -21.87 -10.65 -2.52
N LEU A 52 -22.97 -11.35 -2.33
CA LEU A 52 -23.76 -11.30 -1.11
C LEU A 52 -22.96 -11.86 0.08
N SER A 53 -22.85 -11.07 1.15
CA SER A 53 -22.26 -11.48 2.41
C SER A 53 -23.21 -12.39 3.18
N SER A 54 -22.71 -13.52 3.65
CA SER A 54 -23.44 -14.42 4.56
C SER A 54 -23.52 -13.89 6.00
N HIS A 55 -22.84 -12.79 6.31
CA HIS A 55 -22.69 -12.25 7.67
C HIS A 55 -23.38 -10.88 7.84
N GLY A 56 -24.40 -10.57 7.03
CA GLY A 56 -25.29 -9.43 7.26
C GLY A 56 -24.85 -8.07 6.68
N ASN A 57 -23.66 -7.97 6.08
CA ASN A 57 -23.19 -6.70 5.49
C ASN A 57 -23.88 -6.32 4.16
N GLY A 58 -24.80 -7.14 3.65
CA GLY A 58 -25.38 -6.94 2.31
C GLY A 58 -24.41 -7.37 1.21
N ILE A 59 -24.26 -6.57 0.16
CA ILE A 59 -23.43 -6.89 -1.00
C ILE A 59 -22.03 -6.31 -0.81
N VAL A 60 -21.04 -7.19 -0.69
CA VAL A 60 -19.63 -6.80 -0.74
C VAL A 60 -19.21 -6.70 -2.20
N SER A 61 -18.73 -5.55 -2.61
CA SER A 61 -18.34 -5.28 -4.00
C SER A 61 -16.95 -4.66 -4.08
N VAL A 62 -16.31 -4.84 -5.24
CA VAL A 62 -15.07 -4.14 -5.61
C VAL A 62 -15.36 -3.34 -6.86
N ALA A 63 -15.25 -2.02 -6.74
CA ALA A 63 -15.35 -1.10 -7.87
C ALA A 63 -13.94 -0.76 -8.38
N ALA A 64 -13.83 -0.60 -9.69
CA ALA A 64 -12.60 -0.26 -10.38
C ALA A 64 -12.71 1.15 -10.95
N TYR A 65 -11.75 2.01 -10.61
CA TYR A 65 -11.68 3.37 -11.10
C TYR A 65 -10.34 3.62 -11.83
N PRO A 66 -10.31 4.52 -12.82
CA PRO A 66 -9.06 4.92 -13.48
C PRO A 66 -8.05 5.50 -12.47
N ALA A 67 -6.76 5.26 -12.67
CA ALA A 67 -5.71 5.93 -11.92
C ALA A 67 -4.81 6.76 -12.85
N SER A 68 -4.50 8.00 -12.46
CA SER A 68 -3.72 8.93 -13.31
C SER A 68 -2.22 8.65 -13.36
N THR A 69 -1.74 7.79 -12.46
CA THR A 69 -0.31 7.59 -12.19
C THR A 69 0.01 6.11 -12.05
N PRO A 70 1.26 5.70 -12.27
CA PRO A 70 2.34 6.45 -12.91
C PRO A 70 2.05 6.75 -14.40
N SER A 71 2.69 7.79 -14.92
CA SER A 71 2.54 8.18 -16.33
C SER A 71 3.16 7.14 -17.26
N VAL A 72 2.74 7.11 -18.54
CA VAL A 72 3.21 6.13 -19.53
C VAL A 72 4.74 6.05 -19.62
N GLY A 73 5.45 7.17 -19.46
CA GLY A 73 6.92 7.20 -19.48
C GLY A 73 7.58 6.42 -18.33
N GLN A 74 6.89 6.25 -17.21
CA GLN A 74 7.37 5.50 -16.04
C GLN A 74 7.11 3.99 -16.16
N TRP A 75 6.23 3.55 -17.08
CA TRP A 75 5.84 2.14 -17.22
C TRP A 75 7.02 1.24 -17.59
N LEU A 76 7.93 1.73 -18.43
CA LEU A 76 9.11 0.97 -18.85
C LEU A 76 9.98 0.54 -17.67
N MET A 77 10.07 1.36 -16.62
CA MET A 77 10.82 1.00 -15.41
C MET A 77 10.12 -0.12 -14.65
N THR A 78 8.78 -0.05 -14.54
CA THR A 78 7.97 -1.10 -13.92
C THR A 78 8.03 -2.40 -14.69
N GLU A 79 7.97 -2.35 -16.03
CA GLU A 79 8.09 -3.53 -16.89
C GLU A 79 9.43 -4.23 -16.69
N LYS A 80 10.54 -3.49 -16.72
CA LYS A 80 11.88 -4.05 -16.44
C LYS A 80 11.99 -4.64 -15.05
N TRP A 81 11.41 -3.99 -14.05
CA TRP A 81 11.38 -4.50 -12.67
C TRP A 81 10.59 -5.83 -12.57
N LEU A 82 9.43 -5.92 -13.22
CA LEU A 82 8.63 -7.16 -13.29
C LEU A 82 9.40 -8.29 -13.97
N GLN A 83 10.03 -8.00 -15.10
CA GLN A 83 10.87 -8.95 -15.84
C GLN A 83 11.95 -9.54 -14.94
N HIS A 84 12.68 -8.67 -14.22
CA HIS A 84 13.74 -9.08 -13.31
C HIS A 84 13.21 -9.93 -12.15
N ARG A 85 12.08 -9.52 -11.55
CA ARG A 85 11.45 -10.26 -10.44
C ARG A 85 10.98 -11.64 -10.87
N TYR A 86 10.34 -11.73 -12.03
CA TYR A 86 9.79 -12.97 -12.58
C TYR A 86 10.90 -13.96 -12.95
N ALA A 87 11.96 -13.50 -13.62
CA ALA A 87 13.15 -14.31 -13.91
C ALA A 87 13.84 -14.85 -12.65
N GLY A 88 13.81 -14.08 -11.55
CA GLY A 88 14.33 -14.53 -10.25
C GLY A 88 13.50 -15.63 -9.59
N MET A 89 12.20 -15.72 -9.87
CA MET A 89 11.32 -16.78 -9.33
C MET A 89 11.32 -18.03 -10.20
N TYR A 90 11.44 -17.88 -11.53
CA TYR A 90 11.39 -18.98 -12.49
C TYR A 90 12.68 -19.00 -13.32
N ARG A 91 13.72 -19.64 -12.76
CA ARG A 91 15.09 -19.71 -13.32
C ARG A 91 15.19 -20.44 -14.67
N GLU A 92 14.17 -21.17 -15.07
CA GLU A 92 14.19 -22.08 -16.23
C GLU A 92 13.53 -21.49 -17.49
N LEU A 93 12.93 -20.30 -17.40
CA LEU A 93 12.23 -19.68 -18.54
C LEU A 93 13.18 -18.88 -19.45
N ASN A 94 12.94 -18.99 -20.76
CA ASN A 94 13.66 -18.20 -21.76
C ASN A 94 13.40 -16.70 -21.55
N GLN A 95 14.42 -15.87 -21.79
CA GLN A 95 14.38 -14.42 -21.57
C GLN A 95 13.27 -13.71 -22.38
N LYS A 96 12.82 -14.31 -23.49
CA LYS A 96 11.70 -13.83 -24.31
C LYS A 96 10.33 -14.09 -23.67
N ASP A 97 10.19 -15.13 -22.85
CA ASP A 97 8.96 -15.47 -22.12
C ASP A 97 8.76 -14.60 -20.87
N CYS A 98 9.80 -13.85 -20.49
CA CYS A 98 9.79 -12.98 -19.33
C CYS A 98 9.36 -11.55 -19.67
N GLN A 99 9.04 -11.20 -20.91
CA GLN A 99 8.61 -9.84 -21.26
C GLN A 99 7.21 -9.54 -20.71
N PHE A 100 7.08 -8.36 -20.07
CA PHE A 100 5.82 -7.83 -19.57
C PHE A 100 5.52 -6.50 -20.22
N LYS A 101 4.24 -6.29 -20.51
CA LYS A 101 3.69 -5.01 -20.94
C LYS A 101 2.69 -4.52 -19.89
N VAL A 102 2.90 -3.32 -19.37
CA VAL A 102 1.93 -2.68 -18.48
C VAL A 102 0.75 -2.20 -19.32
N LEU A 103 -0.45 -2.55 -18.87
CA LEU A 103 -1.72 -2.15 -19.50
C LEU A 103 -2.27 -0.88 -18.87
N GLY A 104 -2.00 -0.66 -17.60
CA GLY A 104 -2.41 0.54 -16.88
C GLY A 104 -2.52 0.32 -15.38
N TYR A 105 -3.05 1.34 -14.71
CA TYR A 105 -3.27 1.35 -13.27
C TYR A 105 -4.73 1.70 -12.99
N GLN A 106 -5.27 1.08 -11.96
CA GLN A 106 -6.64 1.29 -11.50
C GLN A 106 -6.66 1.37 -9.97
N TRP A 107 -7.58 2.15 -9.43
CA TRP A 107 -7.99 2.03 -8.05
C TRP A 107 -9.02 0.91 -7.91
N ARG A 108 -8.83 0.01 -6.95
CA ARG A 108 -9.82 -0.96 -6.50
C ARG A 108 -10.36 -0.50 -5.16
N VAL A 109 -11.65 -0.25 -5.10
CA VAL A 109 -12.35 0.20 -3.89
C VAL A 109 -13.22 -0.93 -3.41
N LEU A 110 -12.87 -1.48 -2.25
CA LEU A 110 -13.67 -2.47 -1.54
C LEU A 110 -14.80 -1.75 -0.81
N LYS A 111 -16.03 -2.13 -1.11
CA LYS A 111 -17.23 -1.65 -0.44
C LYS A 111 -17.95 -2.80 0.24
N PHE A 112 -18.39 -2.60 1.47
CA PHE A 112 -19.22 -3.59 2.17
C PHE A 112 -20.70 -3.45 1.86
N ASN A 113 -21.11 -2.26 1.47
CA ASN A 113 -22.43 -1.88 0.97
C ASN A 113 -22.25 -0.68 0.02
N ASP A 114 -23.33 -0.08 -0.47
CA ASP A 114 -23.25 1.01 -1.44
C ASP A 114 -22.59 2.29 -0.87
N ASP A 115 -22.64 2.46 0.45
CA ASP A 115 -22.21 3.69 1.13
C ASP A 115 -20.83 3.60 1.78
N THR A 116 -20.38 2.40 2.15
CA THR A 116 -19.23 2.20 3.04
C THR A 116 -18.01 1.72 2.28
N HIS A 117 -17.10 2.64 2.00
CA HIS A 117 -15.76 2.37 1.46
C HIS A 117 -14.83 1.87 2.57
N GLN A 118 -14.44 0.60 2.51
CA GLN A 118 -13.57 -0.02 3.52
C GLN A 118 -12.10 0.19 3.22
N SER A 119 -11.72 0.05 1.96
CA SER A 119 -10.35 0.24 1.52
C SER A 119 -10.30 0.68 0.07
N ALA A 120 -9.31 1.49 -0.27
CA ALA A 120 -8.95 1.83 -1.63
C ALA A 120 -7.48 1.42 -1.84
N VAL A 121 -7.24 0.62 -2.86
CA VAL A 121 -5.91 0.13 -3.21
C VAL A 121 -5.63 0.42 -4.67
N LYS A 122 -4.38 0.78 -4.96
CA LYS A 122 -3.96 0.97 -6.34
C LYS A 122 -3.39 -0.33 -6.88
N VAL A 123 -3.82 -0.73 -8.06
CA VAL A 123 -3.43 -1.98 -8.71
C VAL A 123 -2.91 -1.68 -10.10
N MET A 124 -1.78 -2.29 -10.43
CA MET A 124 -1.22 -2.30 -11.77
C MET A 124 -1.67 -3.56 -12.48
N ALA A 125 -2.05 -3.43 -13.75
CA ALA A 125 -2.30 -4.56 -14.65
C ALA A 125 -1.17 -4.67 -15.67
N ALA A 126 -0.63 -5.88 -15.82
CA ALA A 126 0.34 -6.22 -16.86
C ALA A 126 -0.05 -7.53 -17.53
N CYS A 127 0.38 -7.72 -18.77
CA CYS A 127 0.28 -8.99 -19.46
C CYS A 127 1.63 -9.40 -20.05
N ARG A 128 1.75 -10.68 -20.41
CA ARG A 128 2.86 -11.15 -21.25
C ARG A 128 2.43 -11.02 -22.71
N PRO A 129 3.21 -10.34 -23.57
CA PRO A 129 2.87 -10.26 -24.99
C PRO A 129 2.78 -11.62 -25.69
N SER A 130 3.56 -12.61 -25.22
CA SER A 130 3.53 -13.99 -25.71
C SER A 130 2.28 -14.77 -25.30
N ASP A 131 1.58 -14.33 -24.24
CA ASP A 131 0.35 -14.92 -23.73
C ASP A 131 -0.59 -13.81 -23.27
N PRO A 132 -1.35 -13.19 -24.20
CA PRO A 132 -2.26 -12.08 -23.89
C PRO A 132 -3.37 -12.46 -22.91
N GLY A 133 -3.64 -13.75 -22.70
CA GLY A 133 -4.58 -14.25 -21.70
C GLY A 133 -4.02 -14.21 -20.27
N SER A 134 -2.69 -14.10 -20.11
CA SER A 134 -2.06 -13.96 -18.79
C SER A 134 -2.15 -12.52 -18.27
N LEU A 135 -3.26 -12.22 -17.58
CA LEU A 135 -3.39 -10.98 -16.82
C LEU A 135 -2.75 -11.12 -15.45
N ILE A 136 -1.79 -10.25 -15.14
CA ILE A 136 -1.17 -10.13 -13.83
C ILE A 136 -1.62 -8.82 -13.21
N LEU A 137 -2.15 -8.93 -12.00
CA LEU A 137 -2.52 -7.79 -11.17
C LEU A 137 -1.53 -7.68 -10.02
N MET A 138 -1.05 -6.46 -9.76
CA MET A 138 -0.12 -6.17 -8.67
C MET A 138 -0.54 -4.94 -7.89
N GLN A 139 -0.85 -5.14 -6.62
CA GLN A 139 -1.14 -4.05 -5.69
C GLN A 139 0.11 -3.19 -5.41
N GLN A 140 -0.07 -1.87 -5.44
CA GLN A 140 0.96 -0.88 -5.17
C GLN A 140 1.10 -0.67 -3.65
N SER A 141 2.08 -1.35 -3.06
CA SER A 141 2.31 -1.37 -1.61
C SER A 141 2.58 -0.01 -0.95
N HIS A 142 2.98 1.01 -1.72
CA HIS A 142 3.31 2.34 -1.20
C HIS A 142 2.11 3.27 -1.12
N CYS A 143 0.98 2.92 -1.74
CA CYS A 143 -0.23 3.74 -1.79
C CYS A 143 -1.13 3.47 -0.58
N LEU A 144 -1.18 4.41 0.38
CA LEU A 144 -2.12 4.38 1.50
C LEU A 144 -3.25 5.38 1.29
N ALA A 145 -4.22 5.11 0.43
CA ALA A 145 -5.23 6.10 0.04
C ALA A 145 -6.16 6.55 1.19
N VAL A 146 -6.57 5.62 2.05
CA VAL A 146 -7.58 5.93 3.07
C VAL A 146 -6.93 6.62 4.30
N PRO A 147 -7.40 7.80 4.75
CA PRO A 147 -6.75 8.58 5.79
C PRO A 147 -6.54 7.84 7.12
N TYR A 148 -7.53 7.05 7.56
CA TYR A 148 -7.42 6.30 8.80
C TYR A 148 -6.26 5.29 8.77
N VAL A 149 -5.96 4.72 7.59
CA VAL A 149 -4.84 3.78 7.39
C VAL A 149 -3.50 4.48 7.59
N LYS A 150 -3.31 5.68 7.02
CA LYS A 150 -2.10 6.49 7.25
C LYS A 150 -1.93 6.81 8.73
N SER A 151 -3.02 7.22 9.40
CA SER A 151 -3.01 7.52 10.82
C SER A 151 -2.65 6.30 11.67
N MET A 152 -3.24 5.13 11.40
CA MET A 152 -2.93 3.90 12.13
C MET A 152 -1.46 3.50 11.99
N VAL A 153 -0.90 3.54 10.78
CA VAL A 153 0.52 3.25 10.53
C VAL A 153 1.40 4.27 11.24
N SER A 154 1.10 5.56 11.11
CA SER A 154 1.88 6.64 11.73
C SER A 154 1.90 6.55 13.26
N VAL A 155 0.73 6.42 13.88
CA VAL A 155 0.59 6.30 15.34
C VAL A 155 1.22 5.00 15.83
N GLY A 156 0.98 3.87 15.15
CA GLY A 156 1.54 2.58 15.53
C GLY A 156 3.07 2.58 15.49
N LEU A 157 3.67 3.08 14.41
CA LEU A 157 5.14 3.19 14.30
C LEU A 157 5.72 4.19 15.30
N THR A 158 5.02 5.30 15.56
CA THR A 158 5.44 6.28 16.57
C THR A 158 5.41 5.66 17.96
N ALA A 159 4.34 4.96 18.33
CA ALA A 159 4.23 4.28 19.62
C ALA A 159 5.35 3.24 19.80
N LEU A 160 5.68 2.48 18.76
CA LEU A 160 6.81 1.56 18.76
C LEU A 160 8.16 2.28 18.89
N ALA A 161 8.36 3.41 18.21
CA ALA A 161 9.58 4.20 18.32
C ALA A 161 9.75 4.86 19.70
N THR A 162 8.64 5.15 20.39
CA THR A 162 8.65 5.63 21.78
C THR A 162 8.81 4.50 22.80
N SER A 163 8.54 3.26 22.39
CA SER A 163 8.91 2.09 23.18
C SER A 163 10.42 1.85 23.05
N SER A 164 11.03 1.07 23.93
CA SER A 164 12.44 0.66 23.79
C SER A 164 12.68 -0.31 22.61
N PHE A 165 11.75 -0.43 21.66
CA PHE A 165 11.89 -1.25 20.49
C PHE A 165 12.78 -0.60 19.44
N ASP A 166 13.81 -1.32 19.01
CA ASP A 166 14.69 -0.91 17.93
C ASP A 166 14.04 -0.98 16.54
N LEU A 167 13.25 0.04 16.23
CA LEU A 167 12.53 0.16 14.96
C LEU A 167 13.48 0.33 13.76
N ILE A 168 14.61 1.02 13.95
CA ILE A 168 15.57 1.27 12.86
C ILE A 168 16.16 -0.04 12.36
N HIS A 169 16.59 -0.93 13.27
CA HIS A 169 17.11 -2.24 12.88
C HIS A 169 16.04 -3.13 12.27
N ALA A 170 14.77 -2.99 12.66
CA ALA A 170 13.66 -3.69 12.01
C ALA A 170 13.45 -3.21 10.56
N VAL A 171 13.48 -1.90 10.32
CA VAL A 171 13.30 -1.31 8.97
C VAL A 171 14.38 -1.79 8.00
N ILE A 172 15.64 -1.87 8.44
CA ILE A 172 16.75 -2.34 7.59
C ILE A 172 16.91 -3.87 7.56
N GLY A 173 16.07 -4.61 8.29
CA GLY A 173 16.06 -6.09 8.28
C GLY A 173 17.10 -6.75 9.18
N LYS A 174 17.74 -5.99 10.08
CA LYS A 174 18.69 -6.53 11.07
C LYS A 174 18.00 -7.05 12.34
N LYS A 175 16.72 -6.75 12.52
CA LYS A 175 15.90 -7.22 13.64
C LYS A 175 14.55 -7.68 13.13
N SER A 176 14.04 -8.77 13.70
CA SER A 176 12.70 -9.26 13.39
C SER A 176 11.62 -8.41 14.09
N MET A 177 10.53 -8.16 13.39
CA MET A 177 9.33 -7.51 13.90
C MET A 177 8.11 -8.33 13.49
N ASN A 178 7.47 -9.00 14.45
CA ASN A 178 6.25 -9.75 14.18
C ASN A 178 5.05 -8.81 14.24
N ILE A 179 4.22 -8.82 13.21
CA ILE A 179 3.06 -7.94 13.06
C ILE A 179 1.84 -8.81 12.83
N LEU A 180 0.82 -8.65 13.67
CA LEU A 180 -0.48 -9.29 13.49
C LEU A 180 -1.48 -8.25 12.97
N CYS A 181 -1.99 -8.47 11.76
CA CYS A 181 -3.09 -7.71 11.19
C CYS A 181 -4.39 -8.51 11.34
N ILE A 182 -5.30 -8.04 12.18
CA ILE A 182 -6.66 -8.59 12.30
C ILE A 182 -7.57 -7.76 11.41
N GLY A 183 -8.20 -8.40 10.43
CA GLY A 183 -8.90 -7.73 9.34
C GLY A 183 -7.95 -7.46 8.17
N HIS A 184 -8.06 -8.24 7.11
CA HIS A 184 -7.33 -8.07 5.86
C HIS A 184 -7.84 -6.85 5.09
N GLY A 185 -9.16 -6.66 5.01
CA GLY A 185 -9.78 -5.64 4.16
C GLY A 185 -9.32 -5.77 2.70
N GLY A 186 -8.75 -4.70 2.14
CA GLY A 186 -8.08 -4.71 0.83
C GLY A 186 -6.59 -5.06 0.86
N GLY A 187 -6.05 -5.49 2.00
CA GLY A 187 -4.63 -5.88 2.14
C GLY A 187 -3.64 -4.71 2.21
N THR A 188 -4.10 -3.45 2.28
CA THR A 188 -3.25 -2.25 2.21
C THR A 188 -2.20 -2.20 3.32
N ILE A 189 -2.62 -2.39 4.58
CA ILE A 189 -1.74 -2.32 5.75
C ILE A 189 -0.70 -3.45 5.74
N PRO A 190 -1.08 -4.74 5.65
CA PRO A 190 -0.11 -5.81 5.70
C PRO A 190 0.91 -5.70 4.56
N LEU A 191 0.46 -5.35 3.34
CA LEU A 191 1.34 -5.18 2.21
C LEU A 191 2.27 -3.97 2.35
N PHE A 192 1.78 -2.85 2.88
CA PHE A 192 2.61 -1.66 3.14
C PHE A 192 3.70 -1.98 4.17
N LEU A 193 3.34 -2.61 5.28
CA LEU A 193 4.29 -2.94 6.35
C LEU A 193 5.35 -3.93 5.86
N ALA A 194 4.93 -5.00 5.17
CA ALA A 194 5.85 -5.98 4.56
C ALA A 194 6.81 -5.35 3.54
N SER A 195 6.36 -4.33 2.81
CA SER A 195 7.16 -3.63 1.81
C SER A 195 8.14 -2.61 2.42
N LYS A 196 7.74 -1.91 3.49
CA LYS A 196 8.51 -0.82 4.07
C LYS A 196 9.44 -1.25 5.21
N ILE A 197 9.16 -2.36 5.87
CA ILE A 197 9.93 -2.86 7.02
C ILE A 197 10.56 -4.20 6.65
N LYS A 198 11.84 -4.21 6.26
CA LYS A 198 12.48 -5.44 5.73
C LYS A 198 12.50 -6.60 6.74
N GLY A 199 12.55 -6.29 8.03
CA GLY A 199 12.53 -7.29 9.11
C GLY A 199 11.14 -7.71 9.56
N SER A 200 10.06 -7.27 8.90
CA SER A 200 8.71 -7.60 9.35
C SER A 200 8.28 -9.00 8.92
N ASN A 201 7.70 -9.75 9.87
CA ASN A 201 6.90 -10.94 9.61
C ASN A 201 5.44 -10.58 9.83
N VAL A 202 4.69 -10.45 8.73
CA VAL A 202 3.29 -10.01 8.77
C VAL A 202 2.37 -11.22 8.71
N HIS A 203 1.58 -11.41 9.77
CA HIS A 203 0.53 -12.39 9.85
C HIS A 203 -0.82 -11.70 9.69
N VAL A 204 -1.68 -12.23 8.82
CA VAL A 204 -3.00 -11.68 8.59
C VAL A 204 -4.05 -12.69 9.02
N VAL A 205 -4.99 -12.26 9.85
CA VAL A 205 -6.16 -13.03 10.25
C VAL A 205 -7.38 -12.32 9.69
N GLU A 206 -8.16 -13.05 8.91
CA GLU A 206 -9.39 -12.56 8.29
C GLU A 206 -10.51 -13.55 8.56
N ILE A 207 -11.69 -13.04 8.89
CA ILE A 207 -12.88 -13.87 9.02
C ILE A 207 -13.18 -14.46 7.64
N PRO A 208 -13.56 -15.75 7.51
CA PRO A 208 -13.92 -16.34 6.22
C PRO A 208 -15.18 -15.67 5.64
N SER A 209 -14.97 -14.53 5.00
CA SER A 209 -15.85 -13.92 4.02
C SER A 209 -15.32 -14.33 2.63
N CYS A 210 -15.79 -13.70 1.56
CA CYS A 210 -15.42 -14.07 0.18
C CYS A 210 -13.95 -13.73 -0.21
N SER A 211 -12.99 -14.14 0.61
CA SER A 211 -11.62 -13.64 0.63
C SER A 211 -10.78 -14.05 -0.58
N ARG A 212 -11.01 -15.25 -1.14
CA ARG A 212 -10.15 -15.78 -2.22
C ARG A 212 -10.29 -15.02 -3.54
N SER A 213 -11.52 -14.73 -3.95
CA SER A 213 -11.80 -13.97 -5.18
C SER A 213 -11.56 -12.47 -5.03
N LEU A 214 -11.75 -11.94 -3.81
CA LEU A 214 -11.50 -10.53 -3.47
C LEU A 214 -10.00 -10.20 -3.46
N SER A 215 -9.17 -11.13 -2.97
CA SER A 215 -7.71 -10.98 -2.98
C SER A 215 -7.16 -11.03 -4.40
N SER A 216 -7.70 -11.92 -5.25
CA SER A 216 -7.33 -11.98 -6.66
C SER A 216 -7.75 -10.73 -7.45
N SER A 217 -8.93 -10.15 -7.17
CA SER A 217 -9.36 -8.92 -7.85
C SER A 217 -8.55 -7.69 -7.44
N ASN A 218 -7.96 -7.72 -6.24
CA ASN A 218 -7.06 -6.67 -5.74
C ASN A 218 -5.58 -6.87 -6.13
N GLY A 219 -5.25 -7.93 -6.87
CA GLY A 219 -3.87 -8.17 -7.32
C GLY A 219 -2.89 -8.51 -6.20
N LEU A 220 -3.37 -9.20 -5.17
CA LEU A 220 -2.51 -9.77 -4.14
C LEU A 220 -2.01 -11.15 -4.60
N PRO A 221 -0.69 -11.41 -4.61
CA PRO A 221 -0.22 -12.78 -4.57
C PRO A 221 -0.67 -13.38 -3.23
N PHE A 222 -1.16 -14.62 -3.24
CA PHE A 222 -1.34 -15.38 -2.00
C PHE A 222 0.03 -15.44 -1.32
N LEU A 223 0.16 -14.79 -0.16
CA LEU A 223 1.34 -14.87 0.71
C LEU A 223 1.53 -16.30 1.22
#